data_AF-A0A1W1W4Q7-F1
#
_entry.id   AF-A0A1W1W4Q7-F1
#
_cell.length_a   1.000
_cell.length_b   1.000
_cell.length_c   1.000
_cell.angle_alpha   90.00
_cell.angle_beta   90.00
_cell.angle_gamma   90.00
#
_symmetry.space_group_name_H-M   'P 1'
#
loop_
_entity.id
_entity.type
_entity.pdbx_description
1 polymer ?
#
loop_
_entity_poly.entity_id
_entity_poly.type
_entity_poly.pdbx_seq_one_letter_code
_entity_poly.pdbx_strand_id
1 'polypeptide(L)'
;MQLLLYWRRCSLLLTCLLGLSVGATAQKKPLPGYVITTGGDTLLGAIYPTDPLTQQYKVEFVPLQGTQRHSLDGYQLTSYTYFKDLDTVRFISLPFQKRGSTISRGFLQQVAAGEAQLYYYNSSITLQWQLPYTPVPSITNLTTPSRGIPTYFNPGYYTYTMYSTAPPHAKYPTFSPLKRRGFGRNPARTLVIYRENENHVAQVSTWKFPQDAVTYFSDCPELVADLKAGRYRYRDIPQIVRRYNTWHLTQKPTP
;
A
#
# COMPACT_ATOMS: atom_id res chain seq x y z
N MET A 1 -36.47 34.26 -39.40
CA MET A 1 -36.62 34.35 -37.92
C MET A 1 -36.21 33.08 -37.17
N GLN A 2 -36.38 31.86 -37.72
CA GLN A 2 -36.04 30.61 -37.02
C GLN A 2 -34.53 30.39 -36.73
N LEU A 3 -33.64 30.91 -37.58
CA LEU A 3 -32.17 30.78 -37.40
C LEU A 3 -31.63 31.51 -36.15
N LEU A 4 -32.22 32.65 -35.76
CA LEU A 4 -31.83 33.42 -34.57
C LEU A 4 -32.21 32.72 -33.25
N LEU A 5 -33.29 31.94 -33.25
CA LEU A 5 -33.72 31.14 -32.11
C LEU A 5 -32.81 29.93 -31.87
N TYR A 6 -32.27 29.34 -32.95
CA TYR A 6 -31.34 28.20 -32.84
C TYR A 6 -29.99 28.61 -32.25
N TRP A 7 -29.49 29.78 -32.64
CA TRP A 7 -28.23 30.34 -32.11
C TRP A 7 -28.29 30.65 -30.61
N ARG A 8 -29.40 31.20 -30.11
CA ARG A 8 -29.57 31.46 -28.67
C ARG A 8 -29.62 30.18 -27.83
N ARG A 9 -30.21 29.10 -28.37
CA ARG A 9 -30.27 27.80 -27.67
C ARG A 9 -28.91 27.10 -27.63
N CYS A 10 -28.12 27.17 -28.71
CA CYS A 10 -26.76 26.65 -28.72
C CYS A 10 -25.82 27.41 -27.77
N SER A 11 -25.96 28.74 -27.66
CA SER A 11 -25.13 29.56 -26.77
C SER A 11 -25.39 29.28 -25.28
N LEU A 12 -26.65 29.03 -24.90
CA LEU A 12 -27.05 28.64 -23.55
C LEU A 12 -26.55 27.22 -23.17
N LEU A 13 -26.59 26.27 -24.10
CA LEU A 13 -26.05 24.93 -23.88
C LEU A 13 -24.52 24.94 -23.72
N LEU A 14 -23.81 25.74 -24.51
CA LEU A 14 -22.36 25.85 -24.44
C LEU A 14 -21.90 26.51 -23.12
N THR A 15 -22.61 27.52 -22.64
CA THR A 15 -22.32 28.17 -21.34
C THR A 15 -22.63 27.25 -20.15
N CYS A 16 -23.69 26.45 -20.20
CA CYS A 16 -23.94 25.41 -19.19
C CYS A 16 -22.88 24.29 -19.20
N LEU A 17 -22.39 23.87 -20.37
CA LEU A 17 -21.32 22.87 -20.50
C LEU A 17 -19.96 23.38 -20.02
N LEU A 18 -19.66 24.67 -20.22
CA LEU A 18 -18.45 25.33 -19.70
C LEU A 18 -18.54 25.62 -18.19
N GLY A 19 -19.73 25.89 -17.66
CA GLY A 19 -19.95 26.06 -16.21
C GLY A 19 -19.76 24.76 -15.42
N LEU A 20 -20.04 23.60 -16.04
CA LEU A 20 -19.86 22.28 -15.44
C LEU A 20 -18.42 21.73 -15.57
N SER A 21 -17.60 22.28 -16.46
CA SER A 21 -16.22 21.83 -16.66
C SER A 21 -15.21 22.47 -15.69
N VAL A 22 -15.61 23.50 -14.93
CA VAL A 22 -14.88 23.97 -13.73
C VAL A 22 -15.26 23.11 -12.52
N GLY A 23 -15.49 21.81 -12.75
CA GLY A 23 -15.61 20.80 -11.72
C GLY A 23 -14.32 20.82 -10.93
N ALA A 24 -14.39 21.45 -9.75
CA ALA A 24 -13.33 21.54 -8.77
C ALA A 24 -12.57 20.21 -8.73
N THR A 25 -11.31 20.23 -9.18
CA THR A 25 -10.36 19.26 -8.66
C THR A 25 -10.33 19.54 -7.18
N ALA A 26 -11.12 18.78 -6.41
CA ALA A 26 -11.16 18.89 -4.97
C ALA A 26 -9.77 18.50 -4.48
N GLN A 27 -8.85 19.48 -4.46
CA GLN A 27 -7.51 19.31 -3.98
C GLN A 27 -7.66 18.80 -2.56
N LYS A 28 -7.22 17.57 -2.34
CA LYS A 28 -7.29 16.95 -1.03
C LYS A 28 -6.58 17.89 -0.06
N LYS A 29 -7.33 18.37 0.94
CA LYS A 29 -6.78 19.26 1.95
C LYS A 29 -5.63 18.53 2.67
N PRO A 30 -4.52 19.21 2.96
CA PRO A 30 -3.48 18.63 3.79
C PRO A 30 -4.04 18.30 5.17
N LEU A 31 -3.59 17.18 5.73
CA LEU A 31 -3.96 16.73 7.07
C LEU A 31 -2.83 16.98 8.04
N PRO A 32 -3.09 17.44 9.27
CA PRO A 32 -2.06 17.61 10.27
C PRO A 32 -1.38 16.28 10.58
N GLY A 33 -0.08 16.30 10.82
CA GLY A 33 0.70 15.09 11.03
C GLY A 33 2.16 15.35 11.33
N TYR A 34 2.96 14.29 11.25
CA TYR A 34 4.40 14.36 11.42
C TYR A 34 5.09 13.25 10.65
N VAL A 35 6.37 13.45 10.37
CA VAL A 35 7.27 12.44 9.81
C VAL A 35 8.38 12.14 10.81
N ILE A 36 8.87 10.90 10.80
CA ILE A 36 10.07 10.49 11.55
C ILE A 36 11.13 10.13 10.52
N THR A 37 12.25 10.86 10.52
CA THR A 37 13.36 10.63 9.59
C THR A 37 14.06 9.30 9.89
N THR A 38 14.91 8.82 8.97
CA THR A 38 15.81 7.70 9.25
C THR A 38 16.87 8.01 10.30
N GLY A 39 17.19 9.30 10.51
CA GLY A 39 18.02 9.77 11.63
C GLY A 39 17.32 9.78 12.99
N GLY A 40 16.00 9.59 13.03
CA GLY A 40 15.20 9.58 14.26
C GLY A 40 14.54 10.92 14.61
N ASP A 41 14.81 11.98 13.84
CA ASP A 41 14.20 13.28 14.04
C ASP A 41 12.70 13.24 13.76
N THR A 42 11.93 13.94 14.57
CA THR A 42 10.49 14.12 14.35
C THR A 42 10.23 15.52 13.80
N LEU A 43 9.64 15.60 12.61
CA LEU A 43 9.28 16.86 11.97
C LEU A 43 7.75 17.00 11.94
N LEU A 44 7.24 18.05 12.58
CA LEU A 44 5.82 18.37 12.61
C LEU A 44 5.41 19.14 11.34
N GLY A 45 4.19 18.91 10.87
CA GLY A 45 3.67 19.62 9.70
C GLY A 45 2.34 19.07 9.21
N ALA A 46 2.18 19.01 7.90
CA ALA A 46 0.99 18.47 7.27
C ALA A 46 1.34 17.52 6.12
N ILE A 47 0.55 16.45 6.00
CA ILE A 47 0.68 15.40 4.99
C ILE A 47 -0.43 15.59 3.95
N TYR A 48 -0.09 15.50 2.66
CA TYR A 48 -1.08 15.45 1.59
C TYR A 48 -1.41 14.00 1.25
N PRO A 49 -2.59 13.47 1.64
CA PRO A 49 -2.89 12.08 1.39
C PRO A 49 -3.10 11.83 -0.10
N THR A 50 -2.27 11.00 -0.72
CA THR A 50 -2.43 10.58 -2.11
C THR A 50 -3.33 9.35 -2.19
N ASP A 51 -3.37 8.65 -3.32
CA ASP A 51 -4.00 7.33 -3.37
C ASP A 51 -3.17 6.30 -2.55
N PRO A 52 -3.80 5.23 -2.04
CA PRO A 52 -3.12 4.28 -1.16
C PRO A 52 -1.89 3.59 -1.77
N LEU A 53 -1.79 3.46 -3.09
CA LEU A 53 -0.62 2.86 -3.74
C LEU A 53 0.55 3.84 -3.75
N THR A 54 0.30 5.10 -4.15
CA THR A 54 1.32 6.16 -4.13
C THR A 54 1.86 6.39 -2.71
N GLN A 55 0.98 6.37 -1.70
CA GLN A 55 1.35 6.51 -0.28
C GLN A 55 2.36 5.48 0.22
N GLN A 56 2.52 4.34 -0.48
CA GLN A 56 3.51 3.34 -0.13
C GLN A 56 4.91 3.67 -0.62
N TYR A 57 5.04 4.52 -1.62
CA TYR A 57 6.33 4.83 -2.23
C TYR A 57 6.81 6.22 -1.83
N LYS A 58 5.88 7.15 -1.65
CA LYS A 58 6.20 8.53 -1.32
C LYS A 58 5.12 9.18 -0.45
N VAL A 59 5.54 10.17 0.32
CA VAL A 59 4.68 11.05 1.08
C VAL A 59 5.00 12.49 0.74
N GLU A 60 3.94 13.28 0.53
CA GLU A 60 4.02 14.70 0.26
C GLU A 60 3.82 15.44 1.60
N PHE A 61 4.84 16.15 2.08
CA PHE A 61 4.91 16.76 3.41
C PHE A 61 5.20 18.25 3.32
N VAL A 62 4.50 19.07 4.11
CA VAL A 62 4.79 20.50 4.31
C VAL A 62 5.16 20.71 5.78
N PRO A 63 6.38 21.16 6.10
CA PRO A 63 6.81 21.37 7.49
C PRO A 63 6.02 22.51 8.13
N LEU A 64 5.85 22.48 9.46
CA LEU A 64 5.10 23.51 10.19
C LEU A 64 5.70 24.92 10.00
N GLN A 65 7.02 25.03 9.89
CA GLN A 65 7.75 26.30 9.73
C GLN A 65 7.95 26.71 8.27
N GLY A 66 7.41 25.96 7.30
CA GLY A 66 7.67 26.16 5.88
C GLY A 66 6.40 26.13 5.03
N THR A 67 6.47 26.75 3.86
CA THR A 67 5.41 26.68 2.84
C THR A 67 5.75 25.70 1.72
N GLN A 68 7.01 25.27 1.64
CA GLN A 68 7.48 24.35 0.61
C GLN A 68 6.98 22.93 0.87
N ARG A 69 6.48 22.30 -0.19
CA ARG A 69 6.12 20.88 -0.20
C ARG A 69 7.35 20.04 -0.54
N HIS A 70 7.61 19.03 0.28
CA HIS A 70 8.66 18.03 0.06
C HIS A 70 8.02 16.68 -0.28
N SER A 71 8.56 16.01 -1.30
CA SER A 71 8.27 14.61 -1.59
C SER A 71 9.34 13.75 -0.91
N LEU A 72 8.94 12.96 0.08
CA LEU A 72 9.84 12.12 0.88
C LEU A 72 9.52 10.64 0.63
N ASP A 73 10.55 9.80 0.64
CA ASP A 73 10.41 8.35 0.40
C ASP A 73 10.81 7.49 1.62
N GLY A 74 10.71 6.17 1.45
CA GLY A 74 11.03 5.20 2.50
C GLY A 74 12.51 5.14 2.91
N TYR A 75 13.43 5.73 2.13
CA TYR A 75 14.85 5.83 2.50
C TYR A 75 15.13 7.05 3.38
N GLN A 76 14.32 8.09 3.24
CA GLN A 76 14.44 9.31 4.04
C GLN A 76 13.68 9.22 5.36
N LEU A 77 12.62 8.40 5.41
CA LEU A 77 11.73 8.28 6.56
C LEU A 77 11.68 6.88 7.16
N THR A 78 11.65 6.81 8.49
CA THR A 78 11.30 5.59 9.23
C THR A 78 9.78 5.41 9.28
N SER A 79 9.03 6.50 9.43
CA SER A 79 7.56 6.45 9.45
C SER A 79 6.96 7.83 9.19
N TYR A 80 5.66 7.86 8.89
CA TYR A 80 4.87 9.09 8.94
C TYR A 80 3.49 8.80 9.51
N THR A 81 2.87 9.84 10.07
CA THR A 81 1.56 9.78 10.68
C THR A 81 0.75 11.00 10.28
N TYR A 82 -0.53 10.83 9.99
CA TYR A 82 -1.47 11.94 9.87
C TYR A 82 -2.75 11.65 10.63
N PHE A 83 -3.42 12.73 11.03
CA PHE A 83 -4.68 12.67 11.76
C PHE A 83 -5.82 13.00 10.81
N LYS A 84 -6.81 12.10 10.77
CA LYS A 84 -8.01 12.28 9.96
C LYS A 84 -9.22 12.12 10.87
N ASP A 85 -9.92 13.21 11.13
CA ASP A 85 -11.03 13.24 12.08
C ASP A 85 -10.56 12.78 13.48
N LEU A 86 -11.02 11.64 13.97
CA LEU A 86 -10.57 11.01 15.23
C LEU A 86 -9.58 9.87 15.00
N ASP A 87 -9.27 9.54 13.74
CA ASP A 87 -8.39 8.44 13.39
C ASP A 87 -6.93 8.90 13.29
N THR A 88 -6.04 8.13 13.91
CA THR A 88 -4.60 8.24 13.68
C THR A 88 -4.19 7.24 12.61
N VAL A 89 -3.72 7.73 11.47
CA VAL A 89 -3.22 6.87 10.38
C VAL A 89 -1.71 6.91 10.37
N ARG A 90 -1.10 5.76 10.67
CA ARG A 90 0.36 5.60 10.74
C ARG A 90 0.87 4.69 9.64
N PHE A 91 2.00 5.06 9.06
CA PHE A 91 2.71 4.31 8.04
C PHE A 91 4.15 4.06 8.47
N ILE A 92 4.62 2.82 8.33
CA ILE A 92 5.99 2.42 8.70
C ILE A 92 6.77 2.08 7.43
N SER A 93 7.98 2.64 7.30
CA SER A 93 8.91 2.32 6.23
C SER A 93 9.61 1.00 6.50
N LEU A 94 9.31 0.00 5.68
CA LEU A 94 9.89 -1.33 5.77
C LEU A 94 10.62 -1.69 4.46
N PRO A 95 11.71 -2.45 4.53
CA PRO A 95 12.50 -2.82 3.35
C PRO A 95 11.80 -3.92 2.55
N PHE A 96 11.37 -3.65 1.32
CA PHE A 96 10.83 -4.65 0.41
C PHE A 96 11.79 -4.94 -0.75
N GLN A 97 11.88 -6.20 -1.13
CA GLN A 97 12.65 -6.61 -2.30
C GLN A 97 11.77 -6.42 -3.54
N LYS A 98 12.17 -5.51 -4.43
CA LYS A 98 11.64 -5.51 -5.78
C LYS A 98 12.38 -6.59 -6.57
N ARG A 99 11.64 -7.42 -7.32
CA ARG A 99 12.18 -8.59 -8.00
C ARG A 99 13.36 -8.23 -8.93
N GLY A 100 14.52 -8.84 -8.71
CA GLY A 100 15.73 -8.59 -9.50
C GLY A 100 16.35 -7.20 -9.30
N SER A 101 15.99 -6.49 -8.23
CA SER A 101 16.44 -5.13 -7.94
C SER A 101 17.01 -5.03 -6.53
N THR A 102 17.65 -3.90 -6.24
CA THR A 102 18.12 -3.53 -4.91
C THR A 102 16.95 -3.48 -3.91
N ILE A 103 17.26 -3.66 -2.62
CA ILE A 103 16.30 -3.52 -1.53
C ILE A 103 15.70 -2.12 -1.63
N SER A 104 14.39 -2.06 -1.89
CA SER A 104 13.59 -0.84 -1.89
C SER A 104 12.97 -0.64 -0.51
N ARG A 105 12.61 0.58 -0.15
CA ARG A 105 11.88 0.86 1.09
C ARG A 105 10.55 1.51 0.77
N GLY A 106 9.54 1.19 1.57
CA GLY A 106 8.26 1.88 1.45
C GLY A 106 7.34 1.59 2.59
N PHE A 107 6.21 2.26 2.50
CA PHE A 107 5.37 2.52 3.63
C PHE A 107 4.20 1.55 3.67
N LEU A 108 4.08 0.82 4.77
CA LEU A 108 2.90 0.01 5.06
C LEU A 108 2.07 0.70 6.13
N GLN A 109 0.75 0.76 5.92
CA GLN A 109 -0.15 1.35 6.92
C GLN A 109 -0.24 0.40 8.11
N GLN A 110 0.14 0.85 9.30
CA GLN A 110 0.06 0.08 10.53
C GLN A 110 -1.39 0.03 11.03
N VAL A 111 -1.89 -1.19 11.25
CA VAL A 111 -3.26 -1.49 11.70
C VAL A 111 -3.30 -1.84 13.19
N ALA A 112 -2.26 -2.53 13.64
CA ALA A 112 -2.01 -2.84 15.04
C ALA A 112 -0.51 -2.81 15.32
N ALA A 113 -0.13 -2.22 16.45
CA ALA A 113 1.25 -2.15 16.94
C ALA A 113 1.38 -3.00 18.21
N GLY A 114 2.60 -3.46 18.49
CA GLY A 114 2.94 -4.32 19.63
C GLY A 114 3.95 -5.39 19.22
N GLU A 115 3.99 -6.50 19.96
CA GLU A 115 4.85 -7.65 19.66
C GLU A 115 4.55 -8.21 18.25
N ALA A 116 3.27 -8.40 17.93
CA ALA A 116 2.81 -8.70 16.59
C ALA A 116 2.29 -7.41 15.93
N GLN A 117 2.96 -7.01 14.86
CA GLN A 117 2.67 -5.80 14.10
C GLN A 117 1.89 -6.17 12.84
N LEU A 118 0.69 -5.63 12.69
CA LEU A 118 -0.19 -5.88 11.55
C LEU A 118 -0.20 -4.66 10.62
N TYR A 119 -0.09 -4.91 9.32
CA TYR A 119 -0.05 -3.87 8.31
C TYR A 119 -0.99 -4.12 7.14
N TYR A 120 -1.53 -3.05 6.58
CA TYR A 120 -2.09 -3.07 5.23
C TYR A 120 -1.00 -2.82 4.19
N TYR A 121 -1.03 -3.67 3.16
CA TYR A 121 -0.22 -3.56 1.95
C TYR A 121 -1.13 -3.54 0.74
N ASN A 122 -0.94 -2.54 -0.11
CA ASN A 122 -1.56 -2.40 -1.40
C ASN A 122 -0.60 -2.88 -2.50
N SER A 123 -1.02 -3.87 -3.28
CA SER A 123 -0.28 -4.31 -4.46
C SER A 123 -0.99 -3.85 -5.71
N SER A 124 -0.35 -3.00 -6.52
CA SER A 124 -0.74 -2.80 -7.90
C SER A 124 -0.20 -3.97 -8.72
N ILE A 125 -0.93 -5.09 -8.75
CA ILE A 125 -0.74 -6.04 -9.85
C ILE A 125 -1.71 -5.58 -10.92
N THR A 126 -1.19 -4.87 -11.93
CA THR A 126 -1.86 -4.77 -13.21
C THR A 126 -1.98 -6.19 -13.72
N LEU A 127 -3.13 -6.86 -13.63
CA LEU A 127 -3.27 -8.14 -14.33
C LEU A 127 -3.49 -7.79 -15.80
N GLN A 128 -2.42 -7.53 -16.56
CA GLN A 128 -2.54 -7.76 -17.99
C GLN A 128 -2.61 -9.26 -18.17
N TRP A 129 -3.81 -9.73 -18.48
CA TRP A 129 -4.00 -10.97 -19.21
C TRP A 129 -3.20 -10.84 -20.52
N GLN A 130 -1.94 -11.25 -20.50
CA GLN A 130 -1.25 -11.57 -21.73
C GLN A 130 -1.94 -12.81 -22.27
N LEU A 131 -2.91 -12.61 -23.16
CA LEU A 131 -3.19 -13.60 -24.18
C LEU A 131 -1.83 -13.97 -24.79
N PRO A 132 -1.54 -15.25 -25.04
CA PRO A 132 -0.28 -15.66 -25.65
C PRO A 132 -0.10 -14.82 -26.91
N TYR A 133 0.88 -13.92 -26.90
CA TYR A 133 1.31 -13.26 -28.10
C TYR A 133 1.99 -14.35 -28.93
N THR A 134 1.22 -15.03 -29.77
CA THR A 134 1.77 -15.79 -30.88
C THR A 134 2.47 -14.76 -31.76
N PRO A 135 3.81 -14.78 -31.88
CA PRO A 135 4.48 -13.93 -32.83
C PRO A 135 3.89 -14.24 -34.20
N VAL A 136 3.18 -13.28 -34.79
CA VAL A 136 2.82 -13.38 -36.20
C VAL A 136 4.17 -13.42 -36.93
N PRO A 137 4.46 -14.46 -37.73
CA PRO A 137 5.71 -14.51 -38.47
C PRO A 137 5.82 -13.24 -39.30
N SER A 138 6.90 -12.50 -39.06
CA SER A 138 7.24 -11.30 -39.79
C SER A 138 7.42 -11.67 -41.26
N ILE A 139 6.43 -11.32 -42.10
CA ILE A 139 6.63 -11.29 -43.55
C ILE A 139 7.54 -10.11 -43.82
N THR A 140 8.85 -10.35 -43.84
CA THR A 140 9.82 -9.42 -44.41
C THR A 140 9.56 -9.34 -45.90
N ASN A 141 8.95 -8.23 -46.34
CA ASN A 141 9.26 -7.49 -47.57
C ASN A 141 8.17 -6.44 -47.81
N LEU A 142 8.40 -5.19 -47.39
CA LEU A 142 7.90 -3.99 -48.09
C LEU A 142 8.49 -2.72 -47.45
N THR A 143 9.33 -2.07 -48.23
CA THR A 143 9.95 -0.76 -47.99
C THR A 143 8.89 0.34 -47.99
N THR A 144 8.60 0.95 -46.83
CA THR A 144 7.87 2.23 -46.77
C THR A 144 8.29 3.03 -45.52
N PRO A 145 8.41 4.37 -45.56
CA PRO A 145 9.02 5.15 -44.47
C PRO A 145 8.16 5.23 -43.21
N SER A 146 8.80 5.08 -42.06
CA SER A 146 8.18 4.96 -40.73
C SER A 146 7.61 6.29 -40.21
N ARG A 147 6.35 6.27 -39.77
CA ARG A 147 5.77 7.27 -38.86
C ARG A 147 5.86 6.72 -37.44
N GLY A 148 6.58 7.41 -36.56
CA GLY A 148 6.91 6.94 -35.21
C GLY A 148 5.69 6.61 -34.35
N ILE A 149 5.65 5.39 -33.83
CA ILE A 149 4.68 4.95 -32.82
C ILE A 149 5.37 5.04 -31.44
N PRO A 150 4.74 5.67 -30.44
CA PRO A 150 5.32 5.78 -29.10
C PRO A 150 5.34 4.41 -28.40
N THR A 151 6.51 4.04 -27.89
CA THR A 151 6.72 2.84 -27.08
C THR A 151 6.11 3.04 -25.68
N TYR A 152 4.96 2.41 -25.44
CA TYR A 152 4.41 2.30 -24.10
C TYR A 152 5.24 1.29 -23.30
N PHE A 153 5.93 1.79 -22.28
CA PHE A 153 6.73 1.00 -21.34
C PHE A 153 5.81 0.08 -20.55
N ASN A 154 5.94 -1.23 -20.76
CA ASN A 154 5.15 -2.25 -20.08
C ASN A 154 6.04 -2.98 -19.04
N PRO A 155 5.85 -2.77 -17.73
CA PRO A 155 6.70 -3.39 -16.72
C PRO A 155 6.36 -4.88 -16.56
N GLY A 156 7.29 -5.74 -16.99
CA GLY A 156 7.13 -7.20 -17.03
C GLY A 156 6.95 -7.91 -15.68
N TYR A 157 6.08 -8.92 -15.71
CA TYR A 157 5.63 -9.82 -14.64
C TYR A 157 6.58 -10.98 -14.39
N TYR A 158 6.71 -11.42 -13.14
CA TYR A 158 6.74 -12.87 -12.85
C TYR A 158 6.53 -13.23 -11.36
N THR A 159 6.29 -14.50 -11.05
CA THR A 159 6.09 -15.06 -9.70
C THR A 159 7.24 -15.98 -9.28
N TYR A 160 7.91 -15.71 -8.15
CA TYR A 160 8.88 -16.63 -7.52
C TYR A 160 8.68 -16.66 -6.01
N THR A 161 8.93 -17.83 -5.40
CA THR A 161 9.07 -17.99 -3.94
C THR A 161 10.55 -17.74 -3.65
N MET A 162 10.88 -16.67 -2.94
CA MET A 162 12.27 -16.39 -2.58
C MET A 162 12.43 -16.38 -1.06
N TYR A 163 13.37 -17.16 -0.58
CA TYR A 163 13.94 -17.03 0.76
C TYR A 163 14.91 -15.85 0.69
N SER A 164 14.61 -14.76 1.41
CA SER A 164 15.49 -13.60 1.46
C SER A 164 16.38 -13.72 2.68
N THR A 165 17.69 -13.78 2.48
CA THR A 165 18.67 -13.54 3.53
C THR A 165 18.80 -12.03 3.70
N ALA A 166 18.12 -11.47 4.71
CA ALA A 166 18.29 -10.08 5.09
C ALA A 166 19.77 -9.80 5.41
N PRO A 167 20.32 -8.61 5.08
CA PRO A 167 21.65 -8.24 5.54
C PRO A 167 21.69 -8.28 7.08
N PRO A 168 22.83 -8.68 7.68
CA PRO A 168 22.91 -9.10 9.10
C PRO A 168 22.56 -8.02 10.15
N HIS A 169 22.23 -6.79 9.74
CA HIS A 169 21.92 -5.67 10.64
C HIS A 169 20.65 -4.88 10.25
N ALA A 170 19.81 -5.39 9.35
CA ALA A 170 18.53 -4.74 9.09
C ALA A 170 17.57 -4.95 10.28
N LYS A 171 17.12 -3.86 10.91
CA LYS A 171 16.09 -3.88 11.99
C LYS A 171 14.78 -4.58 11.57
N TYR A 172 14.51 -4.67 10.27
CA TYR A 172 13.31 -5.29 9.73
C TYR A 172 13.68 -6.31 8.63
N PRO A 173 12.93 -7.41 8.53
CA PRO A 173 13.13 -8.39 7.47
C PRO A 173 12.75 -7.81 6.11
N THR A 174 13.39 -8.32 5.06
CA THR A 174 13.08 -7.94 3.68
C THR A 174 11.81 -8.66 3.21
N PHE A 175 10.81 -7.93 2.70
CA PHE A 175 9.61 -8.56 2.12
C PHE A 175 9.91 -9.07 0.71
N SER A 176 9.61 -10.34 0.44
CA SER A 176 9.42 -10.78 -0.94
C SER A 176 8.23 -10.03 -1.57
N PRO A 177 8.21 -9.82 -2.89
CA PRO A 177 7.01 -9.35 -3.59
C PRO A 177 5.84 -10.28 -3.24
N LEU A 178 4.79 -9.75 -2.59
CA LEU A 178 3.68 -10.58 -2.14
C LEU A 178 2.92 -11.14 -3.33
N LYS A 179 2.66 -12.45 -3.29
CA LYS A 179 1.88 -13.14 -4.33
C LYS A 179 0.39 -12.96 -4.02
N ARG A 180 -0.42 -12.56 -5.00
CA ARG A 180 -1.87 -12.57 -4.85
C ARG A 180 -2.37 -14.01 -4.81
N ARG A 181 -3.14 -14.38 -3.78
CA ARG A 181 -3.97 -15.59 -3.76
C ARG A 181 -5.42 -15.17 -3.54
N GLY A 182 -6.26 -15.24 -4.58
CA GLY A 182 -7.71 -15.20 -4.42
C GLY A 182 -8.50 -14.20 -5.27
N PHE A 183 -9.67 -14.66 -5.71
CA PHE A 183 -10.76 -13.96 -6.39
C PHE A 183 -11.66 -13.20 -5.37
N GLY A 184 -11.07 -12.35 -4.52
CA GLY A 184 -11.80 -11.52 -3.55
C GLY A 184 -12.18 -10.14 -4.10
N ARG A 185 -13.31 -9.57 -3.62
CA ARG A 185 -13.93 -8.30 -4.07
C ARG A 185 -13.08 -7.03 -3.89
N ASN A 186 -11.91 -7.09 -3.24
CA ASN A 186 -10.98 -5.95 -3.17
C ASN A 186 -9.52 -6.43 -3.19
N PRO A 187 -8.95 -6.70 -4.38
CA PRO A 187 -7.62 -7.27 -4.52
C PRO A 187 -6.49 -6.30 -4.18
N ALA A 188 -6.81 -5.03 -3.91
CA ALA A 188 -5.84 -3.99 -3.65
C ALA A 188 -5.41 -3.92 -2.18
N ARG A 189 -5.98 -4.70 -1.25
CA ARG A 189 -5.61 -4.64 0.19
C ARG A 189 -5.30 -6.03 0.73
N THR A 190 -4.03 -6.28 1.00
CA THR A 190 -3.52 -7.48 1.65
C THR A 190 -3.10 -7.13 3.08
N LEU A 191 -3.39 -8.00 4.04
CA LEU A 191 -2.85 -7.92 5.39
C LEU A 191 -1.55 -8.72 5.48
N VAL A 192 -0.55 -8.12 6.13
CA VAL A 192 0.70 -8.78 6.51
C VAL A 192 0.95 -8.60 8.00
N ILE A 193 1.54 -9.61 8.62
CA ILE A 193 1.87 -9.61 10.04
C ILE A 193 3.36 -9.91 10.24
N TYR A 194 3.97 -9.21 11.18
CA TYR A 194 5.36 -9.34 11.55
C TYR A 194 5.45 -9.43 13.07
N ARG A 195 6.14 -10.44 13.61
CA ARG A 195 6.45 -10.52 15.04
C ARG A 195 7.87 -10.01 15.29
N GLU A 196 8.06 -9.31 16.38
CA GLU A 196 9.39 -8.94 16.86
C GLU A 196 10.26 -10.22 17.01
N ASN A 197 11.51 -10.18 16.53
CA ASN A 197 12.44 -11.31 16.46
C ASN A 197 12.17 -12.39 15.39
N GLU A 198 11.08 -12.30 14.61
CA GLU A 198 10.94 -13.13 13.41
C GLU A 198 11.75 -12.51 12.26
N ASN A 199 12.39 -13.35 11.44
CA ASN A 199 13.16 -12.91 10.27
C ASN A 199 12.30 -12.82 8.99
N HIS A 200 10.99 -13.00 9.10
CA HIS A 200 10.08 -12.99 7.97
C HIS A 200 8.75 -12.35 8.35
N VAL A 201 7.97 -12.06 7.33
CA VAL A 201 6.64 -11.47 7.45
C VAL A 201 5.64 -12.46 6.87
N ALA A 202 4.59 -12.75 7.61
CA ALA A 202 3.55 -13.66 7.17
C ALA A 202 2.45 -12.90 6.41
N GLN A 203 2.13 -13.37 5.20
CA GLN A 203 1.02 -12.84 4.42
C GLN A 203 -0.29 -13.45 4.90
N VAL A 204 -1.00 -12.69 5.73
CA VAL A 204 -2.24 -13.14 6.38
C VAL A 204 -3.35 -13.43 5.38
N SER A 205 -3.35 -12.80 4.19
CA SER A 205 -4.32 -13.11 3.12
C SER A 205 -4.20 -14.52 2.54
N THR A 206 -3.11 -15.21 2.82
CA THR A 206 -2.87 -16.58 2.33
C THR A 206 -3.14 -17.64 3.39
N TRP A 207 -3.49 -17.23 4.61
CA TRP A 207 -3.75 -18.14 5.73
C TRP A 207 -4.96 -19.03 5.46
N LYS A 208 -4.80 -20.32 5.74
CA LYS A 208 -5.89 -21.27 5.95
C LYS A 208 -6.52 -20.99 7.31
N PHE A 209 -7.29 -19.91 7.41
CA PHE A 209 -7.93 -19.52 8.67
C PHE A 209 -9.01 -20.54 9.09
N PRO A 210 -9.08 -20.96 10.36
CA PRO A 210 -8.30 -20.47 11.52
C PRO A 210 -6.99 -21.20 11.79
N GLN A 211 -6.71 -22.32 11.11
CA GLN A 211 -5.56 -23.20 11.38
C GLN A 211 -4.22 -22.46 11.46
N ASP A 212 -3.92 -21.62 10.46
CA ASP A 212 -2.63 -20.92 10.43
C ASP A 212 -2.53 -19.85 11.55
N ALA A 213 -3.66 -19.25 11.94
CA ALA A 213 -3.69 -18.31 13.06
C ALA A 213 -3.46 -19.02 14.40
N VAL A 214 -4.02 -20.23 14.59
CA VAL A 214 -3.77 -21.07 15.76
C VAL A 214 -2.29 -21.41 15.90
N THR A 215 -1.63 -21.77 14.78
CA THR A 215 -0.19 -22.03 14.77
C THR A 215 0.60 -20.76 15.10
N TYR A 216 0.24 -19.64 14.47
CA TYR A 216 0.97 -18.38 14.64
C TYR A 216 0.92 -17.85 16.08
N PHE A 217 -0.25 -17.91 16.74
CA PHE A 217 -0.46 -17.44 18.12
C PHE A 217 -0.41 -18.58 19.16
N SER A 218 0.33 -19.66 18.87
CA SER A 218 0.35 -20.88 19.70
C SER A 218 0.84 -20.66 21.14
N ASP A 219 1.57 -19.57 21.37
CA ASP A 219 2.08 -19.11 22.66
C ASP A 219 1.02 -18.46 23.56
N CYS A 220 -0.17 -18.12 23.04
CA CYS A 220 -1.28 -17.54 23.80
C CYS A 220 -2.46 -18.54 23.92
N PRO A 221 -2.52 -19.38 24.97
CA PRO A 221 -3.46 -20.51 25.03
C PRO A 221 -4.94 -20.10 24.99
N GLU A 222 -5.30 -19.00 25.66
CA GLU A 222 -6.68 -18.50 25.66
C GLU A 222 -7.14 -18.05 24.27
N LEU A 223 -6.27 -17.33 23.54
CA LEU A 223 -6.57 -16.91 22.18
C LEU A 223 -6.68 -18.10 21.24
N VAL A 224 -5.82 -19.11 21.40
CA VAL A 224 -5.87 -20.36 20.65
C VAL A 224 -7.17 -21.12 20.90
N ALA A 225 -7.62 -21.22 22.15
CA ALA A 225 -8.88 -21.85 22.50
C ALA A 225 -10.05 -21.17 21.78
N ASP A 226 -10.09 -19.84 21.77
CA ASP A 226 -11.13 -19.07 21.10
C ASP A 226 -11.09 -19.18 19.57
N LEU A 227 -9.90 -19.25 18.97
CA LEU A 227 -9.72 -19.52 17.55
C LEU A 227 -10.22 -20.91 17.17
N LYS A 228 -9.89 -21.94 17.96
CA LYS A 228 -10.35 -23.32 17.76
C LYS A 228 -11.87 -23.46 17.95
N ALA A 229 -12.44 -22.70 18.88
CA ALA A 229 -13.88 -22.64 19.11
C ALA A 229 -14.64 -21.85 18.02
N GLY A 230 -13.96 -21.28 17.02
CA GLY A 230 -14.60 -20.55 15.92
C GLY A 230 -15.20 -19.20 16.33
N ARG A 231 -14.75 -18.61 17.46
CA ARG A 231 -15.24 -17.31 17.95
C ARG A 231 -14.82 -16.13 17.08
N TYR A 232 -13.82 -16.34 16.22
CA TYR A 232 -13.30 -15.34 15.30
C TYR A 232 -13.50 -15.72 13.85
N ARG A 233 -13.66 -14.71 13.01
CA ARG A 233 -13.62 -14.80 11.54
C ARG A 233 -12.35 -14.14 11.02
N TYR A 234 -12.05 -14.38 9.75
CA TYR A 234 -10.90 -13.76 9.06
C TYR A 234 -10.88 -12.22 9.20
N ARG A 235 -12.04 -11.56 9.10
CA ARG A 235 -12.13 -10.09 9.24
C ARG A 235 -11.72 -9.58 10.63
N ASP A 236 -11.69 -10.44 11.64
CA ASP A 236 -11.39 -10.09 13.03
C ASP A 236 -9.88 -10.18 13.33
N ILE A 237 -9.03 -10.43 12.33
CA ILE A 237 -7.56 -10.44 12.47
C ILE A 237 -7.02 -9.19 13.20
N PRO A 238 -7.44 -7.95 12.89
CA PRO A 238 -6.99 -6.78 13.66
C PRO A 238 -7.30 -6.89 15.15
N GLN A 239 -8.47 -7.42 15.52
CA GLN A 239 -8.86 -7.63 16.92
C GLN A 239 -8.04 -8.76 17.57
N ILE A 240 -7.82 -9.87 16.85
CA ILE A 240 -6.97 -10.99 17.28
C ILE A 240 -5.57 -10.48 17.64
N VAL A 241 -4.95 -9.69 16.74
CA VAL A 241 -3.60 -9.14 16.95
C VAL A 241 -3.56 -8.19 18.14
N ARG A 242 -4.56 -7.31 18.30
CA ARG A 242 -4.65 -6.40 19.47
C ARG A 242 -4.78 -7.18 20.78
N ARG A 243 -5.59 -8.24 20.80
CA ARG A 243 -5.73 -9.10 21.98
C ARG A 243 -4.42 -9.81 22.32
N TYR A 244 -3.75 -10.38 21.31
CA TYR A 244 -2.44 -11.00 21.49
C TYR A 244 -1.43 -10.01 22.06
N ASN A 245 -1.34 -8.79 21.50
CA ASN A 245 -0.40 -7.77 21.99
C ASN A 245 -0.72 -7.34 23.42
N THR A 246 -2.00 -7.26 23.78
CA THR A 246 -2.41 -6.95 25.16
C THR A 246 -1.96 -8.05 26.12
N TRP A 247 -2.22 -9.31 25.78
CA TRP A 247 -1.75 -10.46 26.55
C TRP A 247 -0.21 -10.46 26.68
N HIS A 248 0.51 -10.26 25.58
CA HIS A 248 1.97 -10.28 25.57
C HIS A 248 2.59 -9.20 26.47
N LEU A 249 1.97 -8.02 26.55
CA LEU A 249 2.39 -6.97 27.48
C LEU A 249 2.29 -7.39 28.96
N THR A 250 1.32 -8.24 29.31
CA THR A 250 1.20 -8.78 30.69
C THR A 250 2.26 -9.83 31.02
N GLN A 251 2.91 -10.41 30.01
CA GLN A 251 3.93 -11.45 30.17
C GLN A 251 5.35 -10.89 30.26
N LYS A 252 5.62 -9.71 29.69
CA LYS A 252 6.94 -9.08 29.81
C LYS A 252 7.14 -8.64 31.28
N PRO A 253 8.18 -9.13 31.98
CA PRO A 253 8.50 -8.62 33.31
C PRO A 253 8.73 -7.11 33.18
N THR A 254 8.16 -6.34 34.11
CA THR A 254 8.41 -4.90 34.17
C THR A 254 9.92 -4.70 34.34
N PRO A 255 10.57 -3.93 33.45
CA PRO A 255 12.01 -3.71 33.52
C PRO A 255 12.43 -2.97 34.79
#